data_AF-A0A529LK86-F1
#
_entry.id   AF-A0A529LK86-F1
#
_cell.length_a   1.000
_cell.length_b   1.000
_cell.length_c   1.000
_cell.angle_alpha   90.00
_cell.angle_beta   90.00
_cell.angle_gamma   90.00
#
_symmetry.space_group_name_H-M   'P 1'
#
loop_
_entity.id
_entity.type
_entity.pdbx_description
1 polymer ?
#
loop_
_entity_poly.entity_id
_entity_poly.type
_entity_poly.pdbx_seq_one_letter_code
_entity_poly.pdbx_strand_id
1 'polypeptide(L)' 'EGPDLVLYFKHMMVLKGNPEYRLHFNETDALTDSQRGFAEAQLKLFDTWYAQWSRQPAMARYAA' A
#
# COMPACT_ATOMS: atom_id res chain seq x y z
N GLU A 1 -15.56 15.38 -0.43
CA GLU A 1 -14.21 14.83 -0.62
C GLU A 1 -14.36 13.38 -1.02
N GLY A 2 -14.06 13.05 -2.28
CA GLY A 2 -14.10 11.67 -2.75
C GLY A 2 -12.93 10.90 -2.14
N PRO A 3 -13.04 9.57 -1.98
CA PRO A 3 -11.95 8.80 -1.41
C PRO A 3 -10.77 8.79 -2.40
N ASP A 4 -9.63 9.30 -1.96
CA ASP A 4 -8.35 9.42 -2.68
C ASP A 4 -7.70 8.05 -2.99
N LEU A 5 -8.50 7.03 -3.31
CA LEU A 5 -8.06 5.64 -3.47
C LEU A 5 -6.91 5.53 -4.47
N VAL A 6 -6.98 6.24 -5.59
CA VAL A 6 -5.93 6.22 -6.61
C VAL A 6 -4.61 6.76 -6.06
N LEU A 7 -4.64 7.86 -5.29
CA LEU A 7 -3.44 8.43 -4.67
C LEU A 7 -2.80 7.43 -3.68
N TYR A 8 -3.61 6.83 -2.81
CA TYR A 8 -3.15 5.82 -1.86
C TYR A 8 -2.57 4.57 -2.55
N PHE A 9 -3.30 3.98 -3.50
CA PHE A 9 -2.84 2.77 -4.16
C PHE A 9 -1.61 3.02 -5.03
N LYS A 10 -1.52 4.13 -5.77
CA LYS A 10 -0.31 4.48 -6.52
C LYS A 10 0.90 4.66 -5.61
N HIS A 11 0.75 5.35 -4.48
CA HIS A 11 1.81 5.49 -3.48
C HIS A 11 2.30 4.12 -2.98
N MET A 12 1.36 3.22 -2.62
CA MET A 12 1.72 1.86 -2.19
C MET A 12 2.39 1.04 -3.30
N MET A 13 1.99 1.19 -4.57
CA MET A 13 2.66 0.52 -5.69
C MET A 13 4.12 0.96 -5.84
N VAL A 14 4.39 2.26 -5.66
CA VAL A 14 5.77 2.78 -5.64
C VAL A 14 6.56 2.19 -4.47
N LEU A 15 5.98 2.12 -3.27
CA LEU A 15 6.61 1.48 -2.11
C LEU A 15 6.91 -0.01 -2.33
N LYS A 16 6.09 -0.71 -3.12
CA LYS A 16 6.30 -2.12 -3.51
C LYS A 16 7.25 -2.28 -4.71
N GLY A 17 7.91 -1.22 -5.16
CA GLY A 17 8.96 -1.27 -6.20
C GLY A 17 8.49 -1.02 -7.63
N ASN A 18 7.31 -0.44 -7.83
CA ASN A 18 6.73 -0.13 -9.15
C ASN A 18 6.76 1.40 -9.39
N PRO A 19 7.91 1.97 -9.83
CA PRO A 19 8.09 3.42 -9.93
C PRO A 19 7.23 4.10 -11.00
N GLU A 20 6.69 3.36 -11.97
CA GLU A 20 5.81 3.87 -13.02
C GLU A 20 4.49 4.45 -12.49
N TYR A 21 4.12 4.12 -11.25
CA TYR A 21 2.94 4.67 -10.58
C TYR A 21 3.18 6.02 -9.91
N ARG A 22 4.40 6.57 -9.97
CA ARG A 22 4.77 7.83 -9.29
C ARG A 22 3.98 9.05 -9.76
N LEU A 23 3.64 9.12 -11.05
CA LEU A 23 2.98 10.29 -11.63
C LEU A 23 1.47 10.13 -11.70
N HIS A 24 0.77 11.23 -11.44
CA HIS A 24 -0.67 11.37 -11.65
C HIS A 24 -0.95 12.11 -12.95
N PHE A 25 -2.19 12.00 -13.45
CA PHE A 25 -2.59 12.73 -14.66
C PHE A 25 -2.69 14.23 -14.39
N ASN A 26 -3.21 14.61 -13.22
CA ASN A 26 -3.22 15.99 -12.76
C ASN A 26 -1.96 16.23 -11.93
N GLU A 27 -1.19 17.26 -12.26
CA GLU A 27 0.09 17.57 -11.59
C GLU A 27 -0.10 17.93 -10.11
N THR A 28 -1.28 18.42 -9.73
CA THR A 28 -1.61 18.81 -8.35
C THR A 28 -2.12 17.64 -7.50
N ASP A 29 -2.38 16.48 -8.10
CA ASP A 29 -2.84 15.30 -7.37
C ASP A 29 -1.66 14.70 -6.60
N ALA A 30 -1.66 14.92 -5.28
CA ALA A 30 -0.68 14.34 -4.38
C ALA A 30 -1.29 14.08 -3.01
N LEU A 31 -0.86 12.99 -2.37
CA LEU A 31 -1.12 12.79 -0.94
C LEU A 31 -0.40 13.88 -0.14
N THR A 32 -1.08 14.45 0.84
CA THR A 32 -0.44 15.23 1.90
C THR A 32 0.57 14.38 2.69
N ASP A 33 1.48 15.03 3.40
CA ASP A 33 2.52 14.35 4.19
C ASP A 33 1.92 13.41 5.25
N SER A 34 0.82 13.83 5.88
CA SER A 34 0.08 13.01 6.86
C SER A 34 -0.52 11.75 6.20
N GLN A 35 -1.13 11.90 5.02
CA GLN A 35 -1.71 10.77 4.28
C GLN A 35 -0.62 9.80 3.80
N ARG A 36 0.54 10.29 3.32
CA ARG A 36 1.67 9.42 2.95
C ARG A 36 2.22 8.65 4.15
N GLY A 37 2.46 9.34 5.26
CA GLY A 37 2.93 8.71 6.49
C GLY A 37 1.96 7.66 7.03
N PHE A 38 0.65 7.93 6.95
CA PHE A 38 -0.37 6.95 7.30
C PHE A 38 -0.31 5.72 6.39
N ALA A 39 -0.27 5.91 5.06
CA ALA A 39 -0.20 4.81 4.09
C ALA A 39 1.04 3.92 4.31
N GLU A 40 2.20 4.54 4.52
CA GLU A 40 3.46 3.84 4.78
C GLU A 40 3.41 3.03 6.08
N ALA A 41 2.89 3.62 7.16
CA ALA A 41 2.75 2.94 8.45
C ALA A 41 1.79 1.76 8.36
N GLN A 42 0.64 1.92 7.71
CA GLN A 42 -0.35 0.85 7.56
C GLN A 42 0.13 -0.27 6.63
N LEU A 43 0.80 0.07 5.51
CA LEU A 43 1.38 -0.94 4.62
C LEU A 43 2.46 -1.76 5.35
N LYS A 44 3.34 -1.10 6.11
CA LYS A 44 4.35 -1.78 6.92
C LYS A 44 3.74 -2.68 7.99
N LEU A 45 2.70 -2.21 8.68
CA LEU A 45 1.96 -2.98 9.66
C LEU A 45 1.38 -4.26 9.03
N PHE A 46 0.69 -4.11 7.89
CA PHE A 46 0.11 -5.22 7.17
C PHE A 46 1.19 -6.21 6.69
N ASP A 47 2.23 -5.75 6.00
CA ASP A 47 3.29 -6.62 5.48
C ASP A 47 3.97 -7.41 6.62
N THR A 48 4.20 -6.76 7.78
CA THR A 48 4.78 -7.41 8.97
C THR A 48 3.85 -8.49 9.53
N TRP A 49 2.57 -8.16 9.69
CA TRP A 49 1.56 -9.10 10.19
C TRP A 49 1.37 -10.28 9.24
N TYR A 50 1.21 -9.99 7.95
CA TYR A 50 0.93 -11.01 6.93
C TYR A 50 2.10 -11.97 6.75
N ALA A 51 3.35 -11.50 6.86
CA ALA A 51 4.53 -12.35 6.80
C ALA A 51 4.56 -13.43 7.89
N GLN A 52 3.93 -13.18 9.05
CA GLN A 52 3.79 -14.15 10.14
C GLN A 52 2.52 -14.98 9.98
N TRP A 53 1.40 -14.31 9.73
CA TRP A 53 0.08 -14.94 9.63
C TRP A 53 0.00 -15.98 8.49
N SER A 54 0.58 -15.66 7.33
CA SER A 54 0.55 -16.54 6.15
C SER A 54 1.29 -17.87 6.34
N ARG A 55 2.19 -17.96 7.33
CA ARG A 55 2.98 -19.18 7.63
C ARG A 55 2.29 -20.12 8.60
N GLN A 56 1.12 -19.75 9.14
CA GLN A 56 0.42 -20.61 10.10
C GLN A 56 -0.05 -21.91 9.42
N PRO A 57 0.08 -23.08 10.08
CA PRO A 57 -0.29 -24.38 9.49
C PRO A 57 -1.73 -24.43 8.98
N ALA A 58 -2.65 -23.72 9.66
CA ALA A 58 -4.05 -23.65 9.26
C ALA A 58 -4.24 -23.00 7.87
N MET A 59 -3.34 -22.08 7.49
CA MET A 59 -3.38 -21.36 6.22
C MET A 59 -2.70 -22.10 5.07
N ALA A 60 -1.82 -23.07 5.38
CA ALA A 60 -1.09 -23.84 4.37
C ALA A 60 -2.01 -24.55 3.37
N ARG A 61 -3.22 -24.93 3.77
CA ARG A 61 -4.22 -25.56 2.89
C ARG A 61 -4.81 -24.62 1.82
N TYR A 62 -4.61 -23.32 1.97
CA TYR A 62 -5.09 -22.27 1.07
C TYR A 62 -3.93 -21.48 0.44
N ALA A 63 -2.69 -21.82 0.77
CA ALA A 63 -1.53 -21.29 0.09
C ALA A 63 -1.52 -21.89 -1.32
N ALA A 64 -1.62 -21.02 -2.34
CA ALA A 64 -1.57 -21.40 -3.75
C ALA A 64 -0.14 -21.76 -4.18
#